data_AF-A0A2A8GZJ2-F1
#
_entry.id   AF-A0A2A8GZJ2-F1
#
_cell.length_a   1.000
_cell.length_b   1.000
_cell.length_c   1.000
_cell.angle_alpha   90.00
_cell.angle_beta   90.00
_cell.angle_gamma   90.00
#
_symmetry.space_group_name_H-M   'P 1'
#
loop_
_entity.id
_entity.type
_entity.pdbx_description
1 polymer ?
#
loop_
_entity_poly.entity_id
_entity_poly.type
_entity_poly.pdbx_seq_one_letter_code
_entity_poly.pdbx_strand_id
1 'polypeptide(L)' 'MEKITLTVKEVAELLDVSLTTVYSMTRMNEIPHARIRGKILFHRSTVETWLIHGGMQNYEKSRSVTK' A
#
# COMPACT_ATOMS: atom_id res chain seq x y z
N MET A 1 0.22 -20.82 8.98
CA MET A 1 -0.85 -20.29 8.11
C MET A 1 -0.55 -18.82 7.86
N GLU A 2 -0.10 -18.48 6.66
CA GLU A 2 0.19 -17.09 6.29
C GLU A 2 -1.12 -16.30 6.21
N LYS A 3 -1.14 -15.10 6.78
CA LYS A 3 -2.27 -14.19 6.65
C LYS A 3 -2.35 -13.74 5.20
N ILE A 4 -3.47 -14.04 4.56
CA ILE A 4 -3.76 -13.67 3.18
C ILE A 4 -3.92 -12.14 3.03
N THR A 5 -4.33 -11.48 4.13
CA THR A 5 -4.58 -10.04 4.19
C THR A 5 -3.57 -9.32 5.07
N LEU A 6 -3.03 -8.21 4.55
CA LEU A 6 -2.22 -7.23 5.23
C LEU A 6 -3.06 -6.06 5.74
N THR A 7 -2.60 -5.47 6.82
CA THR A 7 -3.09 -4.21 7.38
C THR A 7 -2.36 -3.02 6.77
N VAL A 8 -2.87 -1.80 7.01
CA VAL A 8 -2.21 -0.54 6.59
C VAL A 8 -0.76 -0.48 7.08
N LYS A 9 -0.49 -0.98 8.29
CA LYS A 9 0.86 -0.98 8.87
C LYS A 9 1.81 -1.93 8.14
N GLU A 10 1.36 -3.15 7.86
CA GLU A 10 2.17 -4.12 7.13
C GLU A 10 2.44 -3.66 5.69
N VAL A 11 1.48 -2.99 5.05
CA VAL A 11 1.68 -2.39 3.71
C VAL A 11 2.66 -1.21 3.76
N ALA A 12 2.60 -0.39 4.80
CA ALA A 12 3.54 0.71 5.00
C ALA A 12 4.99 0.20 5.17
N GLU A 13 5.16 -0.89 5.94
CA GLU A 13 6.46 -1.55 6.10
C GLU A 13 6.92 -2.22 4.79
N LEU A 14 6.01 -2.86 4.04
CA LEU A 14 6.34 -3.51 2.76
C LEU A 14 6.76 -2.51 1.68
N LEU A 15 6.11 -1.35 1.65
CA LEU A 15 6.39 -0.28 0.70
C LEU A 15 7.45 0.71 1.21
N ASP A 16 7.93 0.57 2.45
CA ASP A 16 8.84 1.51 3.11
C ASP A 16 8.35 2.97 3.05
N VAL A 17 7.06 3.19 3.36
CA VAL A 17 6.42 4.52 3.39
C VAL A 17 5.73 4.78 4.71
N SER A 18 5.42 6.05 5.00
CA SER A 18 4.69 6.40 6.21
C SER A 18 3.24 5.89 6.18
N LEU A 19 2.66 5.59 7.35
CA LEU A 19 1.25 5.23 7.47
C LEU A 19 0.32 6.28 6.84
N THR A 20 0.66 7.56 7.03
CA THR A 20 -0.08 8.69 6.45
C THR A 20 -0.07 8.64 4.93
N THR A 21 1.07 8.30 4.33
CA THR A 21 1.19 8.11 2.88
C THR A 21 0.27 6.98 2.42
N VAL A 22 0.28 5.82 3.10
CA VAL A 22 -0.63 4.71 2.74
C VAL A 22 -2.09 5.14 2.85
N TYR A 23 -2.48 5.87 3.90
CA TYR A 23 -3.85 6.41 4.02
C TYR A 23 -4.19 7.36 2.87
N SER A 24 -3.28 8.26 2.48
CA SER A 24 -3.47 9.13 1.31
C SER A 24 -3.62 8.33 0.02
N MET A 25 -2.76 7.32 -0.21
CA MET A 25 -2.81 6.47 -1.39
C MET A 25 -4.11 5.65 -1.45
N THR A 26 -4.59 5.13 -0.32
CA THR A 26 -5.91 4.47 -0.26
C THR A 26 -7.05 5.44 -0.57
N ARG A 27 -6.99 6.67 -0.05
CA ARG A 27 -7.99 7.71 -0.33
C ARG A 27 -8.00 8.13 -1.81
N MET A 28 -6.83 8.16 -2.44
CA MET A 28 -6.66 8.47 -3.86
C MET A 28 -6.89 7.25 -4.78
N ASN A 29 -7.24 6.08 -4.23
CA ASN A 29 -7.39 4.81 -4.95
C ASN A 29 -6.14 4.39 -5.74
N GLU A 30 -4.94 4.80 -5.31
CA GLU A 30 -3.68 4.44 -5.96
C GLU A 30 -3.24 3.01 -5.62
N ILE A 31 -3.57 2.53 -4.42
CA ILE A 31 -3.27 1.17 -3.96
C ILE A 31 -4.55 0.32 -3.96
N PRO A 32 -4.50 -0.92 -4.47
CA PRO A 32 -5.62 -1.85 -4.39
C PRO A 32 -5.93 -2.20 -2.94
N HIS A 33 -7.10 -1.79 -2.46
CA HIS A 33 -7.55 -1.99 -1.09
C HIS A 33 -8.98 -2.52 -1.04
N ALA A 34 -9.29 -3.29 -0.01
CA ALA A 34 -10.62 -3.81 0.28
C ALA A 34 -11.14 -3.19 1.57
N ARG A 35 -12.33 -2.57 1.51
CA ARG A 35 -12.99 -2.02 2.70
C ARG A 35 -14.04 -2.99 3.22
N ILE A 36 -13.79 -3.61 4.36
CA ILE A 36 -14.68 -4.61 4.96
C ILE A 36 -15.09 -4.13 6.35
N ARG A 37 -16.40 -3.88 6.56
CA ARG A 37 -16.98 -3.43 7.84
C ARG A 37 -16.20 -2.27 8.51
N GLY A 38 -15.77 -1.30 7.70
CA GLY A 38 -15.03 -0.11 8.18
C GLY A 38 -13.53 -0.29 8.34
N LYS A 39 -12.98 -1.51 8.14
CA LYS A 39 -11.53 -1.77 8.12
C LYS A 39 -11.01 -1.76 6.69
N ILE A 40 -9.80 -1.25 6.52
CA ILE A 40 -9.05 -1.33 5.27
C ILE A 40 -8.13 -2.54 5.35
N LEU A 41 -8.31 -3.46 4.41
CA LEU A 41 -7.53 -4.68 4.28
C LEU A 41 -6.92 -4.72 2.88
N PHE A 42 -5.73 -5.30 2.80
CA PHE A 42 -5.00 -5.43 1.55
C PHE A 42 -4.71 -6.89 1.30
N HIS A 43 -4.99 -7.38 0.11
CA HIS A 43 -4.64 -8.74 -0.24
C HIS A 43 -3.17 -8.77 -0.68
N ARG A 44 -2.33 -9.59 -0.04
CA ARG A 44 -0.87 -9.58 -0.26
C ARG A 44 -0.51 -9.72 -1.73
N SER A 45 -1.03 -10.75 -2.39
CA SER A 45 -0.74 -11.02 -3.81
C SER A 45 -1.18 -9.89 -4.73
N THR A 46 -2.22 -9.13 -4.35
CA THR A 46 -2.71 -8.01 -5.15
C THR A 46 -1.79 -6.81 -5.02
N VAL A 47 -1.31 -6.52 -3.80
CA VAL A 47 -0.31 -5.45 -3.56
C VAL A 47 0.99 -5.78 -4.27
N GLU A 48 1.47 -7.02 -4.19
CA GLU A 48 2.68 -7.45 -4.90
C GLU A 48 2.54 -7.33 -6.42
N THR A 49 1.42 -7.81 -6.97
CA THR A 49 1.14 -7.69 -8.40
C THR A 49 1.07 -6.23 -8.83
N TRP A 50 0.42 -5.38 -8.04
CA TRP A 50 0.36 -3.94 -8.29
C TRP A 50 1.75 -3.29 -8.25
N LEU A 51 2.60 -3.67 -7.30
CA LEU A 51 3.96 -3.14 -7.19
C LEU A 51 4.78 -3.47 -8.45
N ILE A 52 4.65 -4.70 -8.96
CA ILE A 52 5.34 -5.17 -10.17
C ILE A 52 4.85 -4.45 -11.43
N HIS A 53 3.54 -4.20 -11.56
CA HIS A 53 2.95 -3.71 -12.82
C HIS A 53 2.76 -2.19 -12.89
N GLY A 54 2.64 -1.48 -11.77
CA GLY A 54 2.25 -0.06 -11.78
C GLY A 54 2.75 0.81 -10.62
N GLY A 55 3.11 0.22 -9.47
CA GLY A 55 3.48 0.97 -8.27
C GLY A 55 4.84 1.68 -8.31
N MET A 56 5.78 1.19 -9.12
CA MET A 56 7.16 1.68 -9.11
C MET A 56 7.31 3.14 -9.60
N GLN A 57 6.42 3.62 -10.47
CA GLN A 57 6.48 4.97 -11.05
C GLN A 57 6.14 6.09 -10.05
N ASN A 58 5.37 5.81 -8.99
CA ASN A 58 5.04 6.78 -7.94
C ASN A 58 5.93 6.64 -6.71
N TYR A 59 6.51 5.46 -6.47
CA TYR A 59 7.41 5.20 -5.33
C TYR A 59 8.67 6.08 -5.36
N GLU A 60 9.30 6.25 -6.52
CA GLU A 60 10.50 7.08 -6.67
C GLU A 60 10.22 8.57 -6.39
N LYS A 61 8.99 9.05 -6.67
CA LYS A 61 8.61 10.45 -6.41
C LYS A 61 8.49 10.78 -4.93
N SER A 62 8.04 9.83 -4.09
CA SER A 62 7.94 10.05 -2.64
C SER A 62 9.29 10.06 -1.93
N ARG A 63 10.31 9.38 -2.46
CA ARG A 63 11.66 9.31 -1.87
C ARG A 63 12.47 10.60 -2.09
N SER A 64 12.14 11.38 -3.11
CA SER A 64 12.84 12.64 -3.46
C SER A 64 12.49 13.83 -2.56
N VAL A 65 11.52 13.71 -1.64
CA VAL A 65 11.08 14.81 -0.76
C VAL A 65 11.76 14.76 0.63
N THR A 66 12.45 13.69 0.98
CA THR A 66 13.07 13.50 2.32
C THR A 66 14.59 13.69 2.32
N LYS A 67 15.19 14.35 1.32
CA LYS A 67 16.61 14.69 1.33
C LYS A 67 16.85 16.19 1.34
#